data_AF-A0A7K8L0Z6-F1
#
_entry.id   AF-A0A7K8L0Z6-F1
#
_cell.length_a   1.000
_cell.length_b   1.000
_cell.length_c   1.000
_cell.angle_alpha   90.00
_cell.angle_beta   90.00
_cell.angle_gamma   90.00
#
_symmetry.space_group_name_H-M   'P 1'
#
loop_
_entity.id
_entity.type
_entity.pdbx_description
1 polymer ?
#
loop_
_entity_poly.entity_id
_entity_poly.type
_entity_poly.pdbx_seq_one_letter_code
_entity_poly.pdbx_strand_id
1 'polypeptide(L)'
;WLVIDRKVYDVSRFSKHHPGGSRVISHYAGQDATDAFVAFHNDKALVTKYLKCLLIGELAPDQPSFEPNKEKSLLEDFRELRYTVEKMGLLRPNYIFFSLIFLHLLVLDAASWLVVWYFGISLVPFLVGMVFFTIAQIQMGWFQHDLGHRSVFRKPKWNRLLQIVVINILKGLPASWWNHLHNQHHAKPNCFRKDPDLNMHPLLFSLGKTLSMEV
;
A
#
# COMPACT_ATOMS: atom_id res chain seq x y z
N TRP A 1 -15.68 5.92 -16.82
CA TRP A 1 -15.15 4.64 -17.32
C TRP A 1 -13.68 4.51 -16.96
N LEU A 2 -13.07 3.35 -17.14
CA LEU A 2 -11.64 3.10 -16.99
C LEU A 2 -11.14 2.27 -18.18
N VAL A 3 -9.88 2.42 -18.56
CA VAL A 3 -9.22 1.53 -19.50
C VAL A 3 -8.28 0.59 -18.74
N ILE A 4 -8.34 -0.71 -19.04
CA ILE A 4 -7.40 -1.73 -18.56
C ILE A 4 -7.07 -2.63 -19.74
N ASP A 5 -5.80 -2.70 -20.12
CA ASP A 5 -5.32 -3.51 -21.25
C ASP A 5 -6.13 -3.22 -22.52
N ARG A 6 -6.23 -1.92 -22.87
CA ARG A 6 -7.03 -1.34 -23.97
C ARG A 6 -8.54 -1.55 -23.90
N LYS A 7 -9.04 -2.37 -22.99
CA LYS A 7 -10.47 -2.62 -22.80
C LYS A 7 -11.09 -1.53 -21.93
N VAL A 8 -12.27 -1.06 -22.34
CA VAL A 8 -13.01 0.01 -21.67
C VAL A 8 -14.07 -0.62 -20.77
N TYR A 9 -14.10 -0.19 -19.51
CA TYR A 9 -15.01 -0.70 -18.49
C TYR A 9 -15.89 0.40 -17.91
N ASP A 10 -17.20 0.15 -17.82
CA ASP A 10 -18.11 0.99 -17.04
C ASP A 10 -18.12 0.57 -15.57
N VAL A 11 -17.36 1.33 -14.77
CA VAL A 11 -17.27 1.12 -13.33
C VAL A 11 -18.19 2.03 -12.51
N SER A 12 -19.10 2.77 -13.13
CA SER A 12 -19.88 3.83 -12.45
C SER A 12 -20.65 3.29 -11.24
N ARG A 13 -21.35 2.16 -11.40
CA ARG A 13 -22.07 1.48 -10.31
C ARG A 13 -21.15 0.62 -9.43
N PHE A 14 -20.16 -0.02 -10.05
CA PHE A 14 -19.23 -0.90 -9.35
C PHE A 14 -18.33 -0.15 -8.37
N SER A 15 -18.01 1.12 -8.64
CA SER A 15 -17.15 1.96 -7.79
C SER A 15 -17.57 1.98 -6.32
N LYS A 16 -18.87 1.98 -6.05
CA LYS A 16 -19.44 1.99 -4.68
C LYS A 16 -19.25 0.66 -3.93
N HIS A 17 -19.03 -0.43 -4.66
CA HIS A 17 -18.90 -1.78 -4.12
C HIS A 17 -17.47 -2.31 -4.21
N HIS A 18 -16.56 -1.52 -4.77
CA HIS A 18 -15.18 -1.92 -4.94
C HIS A 18 -14.51 -2.13 -3.57
N PRO A 19 -13.87 -3.29 -3.31
CA PRO A 19 -13.26 -3.58 -2.01
C PRO A 19 -12.13 -2.62 -1.60
N GLY A 20 -11.48 -1.95 -2.57
CA GLY A 20 -10.49 -0.90 -2.32
C GLY A 20 -11.09 0.49 -2.06
N GLY A 21 -12.41 0.62 -2.11
CA GLY A 21 -13.14 1.89 -1.99
C GLY A 21 -13.35 2.60 -3.33
N SER A 22 -14.34 3.49 -3.34
CA SER A 22 -14.74 4.27 -4.52
C SER A 22 -13.73 5.35 -4.90
N ARG A 23 -13.06 5.93 -3.89
CA ARG A 23 -12.11 7.03 -4.09
C ARG A 23 -10.89 6.62 -4.93
N VAL A 24 -10.35 5.43 -4.69
CA VAL A 24 -9.25 4.87 -5.50
C VAL A 24 -9.65 4.74 -6.98
N ILE A 25 -10.87 4.24 -7.27
CA ILE A 25 -11.38 4.16 -8.64
C ILE A 25 -11.54 5.56 -9.25
N SER A 26 -12.07 6.51 -8.47
CA SER A 26 -12.31 7.88 -8.96
C SER A 26 -11.02 8.59 -9.38
N HIS A 27 -9.88 8.25 -8.79
CA HIS A 27 -8.58 8.82 -9.15
C HIS A 27 -8.13 8.52 -10.58
N TYR A 28 -8.65 7.44 -11.18
CA TYR A 28 -8.33 7.02 -12.54
C TYR A 28 -9.52 7.17 -13.50
N ALA A 29 -10.61 7.83 -13.09
CA ALA A 29 -11.78 7.98 -13.94
C ALA A 29 -11.40 8.62 -15.28
N GLY A 30 -11.70 7.92 -16.38
CA GLY A 30 -11.38 8.36 -17.74
C GLY A 30 -9.96 8.04 -18.21
N GLN A 31 -9.14 7.38 -17.39
CA GLN A 31 -7.74 7.09 -17.68
C GLN A 31 -7.48 5.60 -17.99
N ASP A 32 -6.32 5.32 -18.58
CA ASP A 32 -5.68 4.01 -18.58
C ASP A 32 -5.09 3.70 -17.19
N ALA A 33 -5.77 2.77 -16.51
CA ALA A 33 -5.46 2.29 -15.18
C ALA A 33 -4.74 0.93 -15.21
N THR A 34 -4.19 0.49 -16.35
CA THR A 34 -3.59 -0.84 -16.51
C THR A 34 -2.53 -1.13 -15.44
N ASP A 35 -1.53 -0.27 -15.30
CA ASP A 35 -0.42 -0.53 -14.38
C ASP A 35 -0.87 -0.51 -12.91
N ALA A 36 -1.77 0.42 -12.56
CA ALA A 36 -2.39 0.48 -11.24
C ALA A 36 -3.21 -0.80 -10.96
N PHE A 37 -4.00 -1.24 -11.93
CA PHE A 37 -4.78 -2.46 -11.81
C PHE A 37 -3.87 -3.67 -11.56
N VAL A 38 -2.78 -3.82 -12.31
CA VAL A 38 -1.82 -4.92 -12.15
C VAL A 38 -1.05 -4.81 -10.82
N ALA A 39 -0.83 -3.62 -10.28
CA ALA A 39 -0.18 -3.41 -8.97
C ALA A 39 -1.09 -3.79 -7.78
N PHE A 40 -2.38 -3.44 -7.81
CA PHE A 40 -3.30 -3.66 -6.68
C PHE A 40 -3.96 -5.05 -6.67
N HIS A 41 -4.02 -5.75 -7.80
CA HIS A 41 -4.79 -6.99 -7.95
C HIS A 41 -3.90 -8.23 -8.11
N ASN A 42 -3.54 -8.85 -6.99
CA ASN A 42 -2.74 -10.08 -6.96
C ASN A 42 -3.46 -11.30 -7.57
N ASP A 43 -4.78 -11.42 -7.34
CA ASP A 43 -5.59 -12.53 -7.86
C ASP A 43 -6.31 -12.12 -9.16
N LYS A 44 -5.57 -12.15 -10.26
CA LYS A 44 -6.09 -11.78 -11.59
C LYS A 44 -7.30 -12.65 -11.97
N ALA A 45 -7.28 -13.94 -11.64
CA ALA A 45 -8.36 -14.86 -11.99
C ALA A 45 -9.69 -14.50 -11.32
N LEU A 46 -9.65 -14.12 -10.03
CA LEU A 46 -10.82 -13.64 -9.33
C LEU A 46 -11.34 -12.34 -9.95
N VAL A 47 -10.47 -11.37 -10.19
CA VAL A 47 -10.87 -10.03 -10.64
C VAL A 47 -11.40 -10.04 -12.07
N THR A 48 -10.85 -10.88 -12.95
CA THR A 48 -11.37 -11.06 -14.31
C THR A 48 -12.84 -11.49 -14.32
N LYS A 49 -13.32 -12.24 -13.31
CA LYS A 49 -14.75 -12.62 -13.22
C LYS A 49 -15.65 -11.39 -13.07
N TYR A 50 -15.23 -10.40 -12.28
CA TYR A 50 -15.96 -9.15 -12.08
C TYR A 50 -15.87 -8.24 -13.32
N LEU A 51 -14.69 -8.17 -13.96
CA LEU A 51 -14.47 -7.31 -15.12
C LEU A 51 -15.33 -7.68 -16.33
N LYS A 52 -15.63 -8.97 -16.54
CA LYS A 52 -16.45 -9.43 -17.68
C LYS A 52 -17.80 -8.72 -17.77
N CYS A 53 -18.46 -8.49 -16.64
CA CYS A 53 -19.77 -7.84 -16.60
C CYS A 53 -19.70 -6.31 -16.74
N LEU A 54 -18.50 -5.72 -16.67
CA LEU A 54 -18.28 -4.28 -16.72
C LEU A 54 -17.72 -3.83 -18.08
N LEU A 55 -17.32 -4.78 -18.94
CA LEU A 55 -16.72 -4.51 -20.24
C LEU A 55 -17.76 -3.89 -21.19
N ILE A 56 -17.45 -2.71 -21.72
CA ILE A 56 -18.31 -2.03 -22.71
C ILE A 56 -17.71 -1.99 -24.12
N GLY A 57 -16.39 -2.17 -24.24
CA GLY A 57 -15.72 -2.16 -25.54
C GLY A 57 -14.19 -2.14 -25.43
N GLU A 58 -13.54 -1.77 -26.52
CA GLU A 58 -12.08 -1.63 -26.63
C GLU A 58 -11.74 -0.27 -27.25
N LEU A 59 -10.60 0.29 -26.89
CA LEU A 59 -10.07 1.50 -27.51
C LEU A 59 -9.85 1.28 -29.01
N ALA A 60 -10.14 2.31 -29.81
CA ALA A 60 -9.90 2.28 -31.25
C ALA A 60 -8.40 2.01 -31.56
N PRO A 61 -8.07 1.31 -32.66
CA PRO A 61 -6.70 0.86 -32.94
C PRO A 61 -5.65 1.97 -32.99
N ASP A 62 -6.05 3.17 -33.38
CA ASP A 62 -5.23 4.39 -33.48
C ASP A 62 -5.02 5.08 -32.12
N GLN A 63 -5.81 4.74 -31.10
CA GLN A 63 -5.69 5.35 -29.78
C GLN A 63 -4.56 4.71 -28.96
N PRO A 64 -3.71 5.51 -28.30
CA PRO A 64 -2.64 5.00 -27.45
C PRO A 64 -3.20 4.31 -26.19
N SER A 65 -2.42 3.38 -25.63
CA SER A 65 -2.72 2.67 -24.36
C SER A 65 -1.99 3.29 -23.16
N PHE A 66 -1.88 4.62 -23.18
CA PHE A 66 -1.26 5.42 -22.13
C PHE A 66 -1.76 6.86 -22.21
N GLU A 67 -1.64 7.58 -21.10
CA GLU A 67 -2.08 8.98 -21.02
C GLU A 67 -1.15 9.90 -21.83
N PRO A 68 -1.67 10.90 -22.57
CA PRO A 68 -0.85 11.80 -23.40
C PRO A 68 0.21 12.58 -22.62
N ASN A 69 -0.01 12.80 -21.33
CA ASN A 69 0.88 13.52 -20.43
C ASN A 69 2.00 12.65 -19.82
N LYS A 70 2.01 11.34 -20.10
CA LYS A 70 3.04 10.42 -19.62
C LYS A 70 4.11 10.19 -20.67
N GLU A 71 5.35 10.15 -20.22
CA GLU A 71 6.47 9.77 -21.07
C GLU A 71 6.44 8.26 -21.34
N LYS A 72 6.36 7.88 -22.63
CA LYS A 72 6.22 6.49 -23.05
C LYS A 72 7.44 5.63 -22.66
N SER A 73 8.64 6.17 -22.79
CA SER A 73 9.91 5.54 -22.38
C SER A 73 9.89 5.11 -20.92
N LEU A 74 9.57 6.04 -20.01
CA LEU A 74 9.50 5.76 -18.56
C LEU A 74 8.49 4.65 -18.22
N LEU A 75 7.37 4.59 -18.95
CA LEU A 75 6.36 3.56 -18.76
C LEU A 75 6.89 2.18 -19.20
N GLU A 76 7.58 2.12 -20.34
CA GLU A 76 8.20 0.90 -20.85
C GLU A 76 9.31 0.41 -19.91
N ASP A 77 10.19 1.32 -19.45
CA ASP A 77 11.25 1.02 -18.48
C ASP A 77 10.68 0.45 -17.17
N PHE A 78 9.60 1.03 -16.64
CA PHE A 78 8.96 0.53 -15.43
C PHE A 78 8.35 -0.86 -15.61
N ARG A 79 7.74 -1.12 -16.77
CA ARG A 79 7.17 -2.44 -17.10
C ARG A 79 8.28 -3.48 -17.26
N GLU A 80 9.40 -3.14 -17.89
CA GLU A 80 10.57 -4.01 -18.01
C GLU A 80 11.20 -4.31 -16.64
N LEU A 81 11.35 -3.29 -15.80
CA LEU A 81 11.84 -3.45 -14.42
C LEU A 81 10.96 -4.43 -13.65
N ARG A 82 9.64 -4.23 -13.69
CA ARG A 82 8.69 -5.13 -13.02
C ARG A 82 8.80 -6.56 -13.54
N TYR A 83 8.82 -6.74 -14.86
CA TYR A 83 8.99 -8.06 -15.48
C TYR A 83 10.27 -8.75 -15.00
N THR A 84 11.38 -8.01 -14.93
CA THR A 84 12.67 -8.51 -14.46
C THR A 84 12.62 -8.93 -13.00
N VAL A 85 12.06 -8.08 -12.12
CA VAL A 85 11.87 -8.37 -10.68
C VAL A 85 11.00 -9.62 -10.47
N GLU A 86 9.91 -9.76 -11.22
CA GLU A 86 9.04 -10.93 -11.19
C GLU A 86 9.76 -12.20 -11.67
N LYS A 87 10.50 -12.11 -12.79
CA LYS A 87 11.29 -13.22 -13.36
C LYS A 87 12.39 -13.70 -12.42
N MET A 88 13.06 -12.78 -11.73
CA MET A 88 14.06 -13.10 -10.70
C MET A 88 13.45 -13.71 -9.43
N GLY A 89 12.12 -13.70 -9.29
CA GLY A 89 11.43 -14.25 -8.12
C GLY A 89 11.61 -13.42 -6.85
N LEU A 90 12.00 -12.15 -6.96
CA LEU A 90 12.26 -11.26 -5.83
C LEU A 90 10.99 -10.89 -5.05
N LEU A 91 9.80 -11.12 -5.64
CA LEU A 91 8.52 -10.92 -4.97
C LEU A 91 8.06 -12.14 -4.13
N ARG A 92 8.88 -13.19 -4.03
CA ARG A 92 8.55 -14.36 -3.21
C ARG A 92 8.82 -14.05 -1.73
N PRO A 93 7.84 -14.26 -0.83
CA PRO A 93 8.05 -13.99 0.59
C PRO A 93 9.07 -14.94 1.20
N ASN A 94 9.95 -14.39 2.05
CA ASN A 94 10.84 -15.16 2.91
C ASN A 94 10.25 -15.26 4.32
N TYR A 95 9.64 -16.38 4.65
CA TYR A 95 8.95 -16.57 5.93
C TYR A 95 9.91 -16.60 7.12
N ILE A 96 11.15 -17.07 6.94
CA ILE A 96 12.15 -17.12 8.01
C ILE A 96 12.54 -15.69 8.38
N PHE A 97 12.87 -14.87 7.37
CA PHE A 97 13.18 -13.45 7.57
C PHE A 97 12.07 -12.74 8.36
N PHE A 98 10.82 -12.83 7.89
CA PHE A 98 9.71 -12.14 8.56
C PHE A 98 9.39 -12.70 9.95
N SER A 99 9.57 -14.01 10.18
CA SER A 99 9.39 -14.60 11.51
C SER A 99 10.46 -14.15 12.50
N LEU A 100 11.72 -14.05 12.06
CA LEU A 100 12.83 -13.54 12.87
C LEU A 100 12.68 -12.05 13.17
N ILE A 101 12.25 -11.25 12.18
CA ILE A 101 11.89 -9.85 12.41
C ILE A 101 10.78 -9.76 13.46
N PHE A 102 9.69 -10.51 13.30
CA PHE A 102 8.59 -10.44 14.26
C PHE A 102 9.02 -10.87 15.68
N LEU A 103 9.82 -11.94 15.80
CA LEU A 103 10.39 -12.36 17.08
C LEU A 103 11.29 -11.29 17.69
N HIS A 104 12.18 -10.68 16.91
CA HIS A 104 13.05 -9.58 17.36
C HIS A 104 12.24 -8.42 17.96
N LEU A 105 11.13 -8.06 17.31
CA LEU A 105 10.25 -6.98 17.78
C LEU A 105 9.58 -7.33 19.12
N LEU A 106 9.08 -8.57 19.26
CA LEU A 106 8.48 -9.04 20.51
C LEU A 106 9.51 -9.09 21.65
N VAL A 107 10.74 -9.51 21.35
CA VAL A 107 11.83 -9.55 22.34
C VAL A 107 12.22 -8.15 22.79
N LEU A 108 12.38 -7.18 21.87
CA LEU A 108 12.70 -5.80 22.24
C LEU A 108 11.58 -5.14 23.05
N ASP A 109 10.33 -5.36 22.66
CA ASP A 109 9.18 -4.81 23.39
C ASP A 109 9.11 -5.40 24.81
N ALA A 110 9.23 -6.72 24.96
CA ALA A 110 9.31 -7.37 26.28
C ALA A 110 10.52 -6.90 27.10
N ALA A 111 11.69 -6.75 26.48
CA ALA A 111 12.90 -6.26 27.14
C ALA A 111 12.72 -4.85 27.69
N SER A 112 12.02 -3.96 26.97
CA SER A 112 11.68 -2.62 27.47
C SER A 112 10.93 -2.70 28.81
N TRP A 113 9.86 -3.48 28.86
CA TRP A 113 9.05 -3.64 30.08
C TRP A 113 9.84 -4.29 31.21
N LEU A 114 10.66 -5.32 30.90
CA LEU A 114 11.48 -6.01 31.89
C LEU A 114 12.54 -5.09 32.52
N VAL A 115 13.17 -4.21 31.73
CA VAL A 115 14.15 -3.24 32.26
C VAL A 115 13.51 -2.34 33.31
N VAL A 116 12.33 -1.78 33.01
CA VAL A 116 11.62 -0.89 33.94
C VAL A 116 11.09 -1.66 35.16
N TRP A 117 10.57 -2.87 34.95
CA TRP A 117 10.03 -3.69 36.02
C TRP A 117 11.10 -4.15 37.01
N TYR A 118 12.27 -4.59 36.54
CA TYR A 118 13.33 -5.15 37.38
C TYR A 118 14.23 -4.07 38.00
N PHE A 119 14.64 -3.06 37.24
CA PHE A 119 15.56 -2.01 37.71
C PHE A 119 14.84 -0.75 38.23
N GLY A 120 13.51 -0.71 38.17
CA GLY A 120 12.68 0.40 38.63
C GLY A 120 12.60 1.57 37.66
N ILE A 121 11.88 2.62 38.05
CA ILE A 121 11.56 3.79 37.20
C ILE A 121 12.56 4.95 37.32
N SER A 122 13.78 4.68 37.79
CA SER A 122 14.82 5.72 37.80
C SER A 122 15.17 6.16 36.37
N LEU A 123 15.79 7.34 36.24
CA LEU A 123 15.99 7.97 34.92
C LEU A 123 16.69 7.03 33.92
N VAL A 124 17.71 6.29 34.35
CA VAL A 124 18.51 5.45 33.44
C VAL A 124 17.72 4.24 32.91
N PRO A 125 17.16 3.33 33.73
CA PRO A 125 16.30 2.24 33.26
C PRO A 125 15.10 2.74 32.44
N PHE A 126 14.50 3.87 32.83
CA PHE A 126 13.39 4.45 32.07
C PHE A 126 13.82 4.85 30.65
N LEU A 127 14.94 5.56 30.50
CA LEU A 127 15.47 5.95 29.18
C LEU A 127 15.87 4.72 28.36
N VAL A 128 16.50 3.72 28.96
CA VAL A 128 16.87 2.47 28.26
C VAL A 128 15.63 1.72 27.77
N GLY A 129 14.62 1.55 28.64
CA GLY A 129 13.34 0.96 28.25
C GLY A 129 12.66 1.73 27.14
N MET A 130 12.62 3.07 27.24
CA MET A 130 12.06 3.94 26.20
C MET A 130 12.76 3.76 24.85
N VAL A 131 14.10 3.62 24.82
CA VAL A 131 14.85 3.36 23.57
C VAL A 131 14.44 2.02 22.96
N PHE A 132 14.42 0.94 23.74
CA PHE A 132 14.00 -0.38 23.26
C PHE A 132 12.56 -0.37 22.75
N PHE A 133 11.65 0.23 23.50
CA PHE A 133 10.26 0.37 23.11
C PHE A 133 10.13 1.17 21.81
N THR A 134 10.82 2.31 21.70
CA THR A 134 10.74 3.18 20.52
C THR A 134 11.21 2.45 19.27
N ILE A 135 12.35 1.75 19.34
CA ILE A 135 12.87 0.96 18.22
C ILE A 135 11.89 -0.13 17.83
N ALA A 136 11.39 -0.90 18.82
CA ALA A 136 10.41 -1.96 18.59
C ALA A 136 9.15 -1.41 17.92
N GLN A 137 8.60 -0.31 18.42
CA GLN A 137 7.36 0.28 17.91
C GLN A 137 7.49 0.88 16.52
N ILE A 138 8.60 1.54 16.19
CA ILE A 138 8.87 2.05 14.83
C ILE A 138 8.97 0.88 13.85
N GLN A 139 9.80 -0.11 14.14
CA GLN A 139 9.99 -1.26 13.26
C GLN A 139 8.72 -2.12 13.13
N MET A 140 7.93 -2.25 14.20
CA MET A 140 6.62 -2.89 14.16
C MET A 140 5.66 -2.17 13.21
N GLY A 141 5.76 -0.84 13.08
CA GLY A 141 5.01 -0.07 12.08
C GLY A 141 5.34 -0.49 10.64
N TRP A 142 6.63 -0.67 10.33
CA TRP A 142 7.08 -1.17 9.02
C TRP A 142 6.68 -2.63 8.78
N PHE A 143 6.77 -3.48 9.80
CA PHE A 143 6.29 -4.86 9.69
C PHE A 143 4.78 -4.93 9.41
N GLN A 144 3.96 -4.10 10.08
CA GLN A 144 2.55 -3.96 9.75
C GLN A 144 2.32 -3.46 8.33
N HIS A 145 3.18 -2.54 7.84
CA HIS A 145 3.05 -1.95 6.51
C HIS A 145 3.18 -3.05 5.45
N ASP A 146 4.17 -3.92 5.61
CA ASP A 146 4.38 -5.07 4.72
C ASP A 146 3.23 -6.08 4.80
N LEU A 147 2.67 -6.31 5.99
CA LEU A 147 1.45 -7.09 6.14
C LEU A 147 0.26 -6.44 5.42
N GLY A 148 0.13 -5.12 5.45
CA GLY A 148 -0.89 -4.38 4.73
C GLY A 148 -0.78 -4.47 3.22
N HIS A 149 0.46 -4.48 2.70
CA HIS A 149 0.79 -4.76 1.30
C HIS A 149 0.65 -6.22 0.91
N ARG A 150 0.38 -7.10 1.87
CA ARG A 150 0.23 -8.55 1.71
C ARG A 150 1.51 -9.23 1.18
N SER A 151 2.67 -8.70 1.54
CA SER A 151 3.98 -9.19 1.07
C SER A 151 4.60 -10.27 1.97
N VAL A 152 4.09 -10.46 3.19
CA VAL A 152 4.67 -11.40 4.17
C VAL A 152 4.23 -12.86 3.94
N PHE A 153 2.95 -13.07 3.62
CA PHE A 153 2.40 -14.39 3.31
C PHE A 153 1.86 -14.48 1.89
N ARG A 154 1.97 -15.65 1.23
CA ARG A 154 1.35 -15.87 -0.08
C ARG A 154 -0.18 -15.75 -0.05
N LYS A 155 -0.83 -16.20 1.02
CA LYS A 155 -2.29 -16.14 1.15
C LYS A 155 -2.72 -14.82 1.82
N PRO A 156 -3.52 -13.97 1.17
CA PRO A 156 -3.95 -12.67 1.70
C PRO A 156 -4.60 -12.74 3.09
N LYS A 157 -5.29 -13.84 3.41
CA LYS A 157 -5.96 -14.03 4.69
C LYS A 157 -5.01 -13.97 5.90
N TRP A 158 -3.80 -14.51 5.76
CA TRP A 158 -2.82 -14.56 6.86
C TRP A 158 -2.18 -13.20 7.09
N ASN A 159 -1.88 -12.47 6.00
CA ASN A 159 -1.46 -11.08 6.10
C ASN A 159 -2.50 -10.23 6.82
N ARG A 160 -3.78 -10.34 6.45
CA ARG A 160 -4.87 -9.59 7.08
C ARG A 160 -4.99 -9.91 8.58
N LEU A 161 -4.98 -11.18 8.93
CA LEU A 161 -5.09 -11.59 10.33
C LEU A 161 -3.93 -11.03 11.16
N LEU A 162 -2.69 -11.21 10.72
CA LEU A 162 -1.53 -10.75 11.46
C LEU A 162 -1.42 -9.22 11.45
N GLN A 163 -1.82 -8.54 10.36
CA GLN A 163 -1.92 -7.08 10.32
C GLN A 163 -2.83 -6.58 11.43
N ILE A 164 -4.03 -7.16 11.58
CA ILE A 164 -4.98 -6.78 12.63
C ILE A 164 -4.37 -6.98 14.01
N VAL A 165 -3.70 -8.10 14.27
CA VAL A 165 -3.01 -8.34 15.55
C VAL A 165 -1.97 -7.25 15.80
N VAL A 166 -1.11 -6.96 14.82
CA VAL A 166 -0.03 -5.99 14.98
C VAL A 166 -0.58 -4.57 15.16
N ILE A 167 -1.39 -4.07 14.23
CA ILE A 167 -1.83 -2.66 14.28
C ILE A 167 -2.92 -2.42 15.33
N ASN A 168 -3.94 -3.28 15.42
CA ASN A 168 -5.06 -3.03 16.33
C ASN A 168 -4.69 -3.34 17.78
N ILE A 169 -4.02 -4.47 18.03
CA ILE A 169 -3.75 -4.93 19.40
C ILE A 169 -2.43 -4.36 19.90
N LEU A 170 -1.33 -4.57 19.17
CA LEU A 170 -0.01 -4.17 19.67
C LEU A 170 0.24 -2.66 19.55
N LYS A 171 -0.37 -1.98 18.58
CA LYS A 171 -0.17 -0.54 18.34
C LYS A 171 -1.38 0.34 18.65
N GLY A 172 -2.56 -0.24 18.84
CA GLY A 172 -3.78 0.51 19.19
C GLY A 172 -4.40 1.33 18.05
N LEU A 173 -4.13 1.00 16.78
CA LEU A 173 -4.65 1.72 15.61
C LEU A 173 -5.53 0.80 14.72
N PRO A 174 -6.56 1.31 14.02
CA PRO A 174 -7.40 0.44 13.18
C PRO A 174 -6.72 0.07 11.86
N ALA A 175 -6.60 -1.23 11.56
CA ALA A 175 -6.11 -1.73 10.27
C ALA A 175 -6.94 -1.20 9.08
N SER A 176 -8.24 -1.00 9.28
CA SER A 176 -9.14 -0.45 8.25
C SER A 176 -8.79 0.99 7.91
N TRP A 177 -8.49 1.83 8.92
CA TRP A 177 -8.07 3.21 8.72
C TRP A 177 -6.75 3.27 7.94
N TRP A 178 -5.76 2.50 8.38
CA TRP A 178 -4.45 2.46 7.71
C TRP A 178 -4.61 1.98 6.26
N ASN A 179 -5.30 0.86 6.03
CA ASN A 179 -5.52 0.34 4.68
C ASN A 179 -6.31 1.33 3.80
N HIS A 180 -7.28 2.06 4.37
CA HIS A 180 -8.07 3.02 3.61
C HIS A 180 -7.22 4.18 3.11
N LEU A 181 -6.41 4.80 3.98
CA LEU A 181 -5.56 5.93 3.60
C LEU A 181 -4.38 5.49 2.74
N HIS A 182 -3.69 4.44 3.18
CA HIS A 182 -2.46 3.96 2.54
C HIS A 182 -2.69 3.47 1.11
N ASN A 183 -3.81 2.80 0.84
CA ASN A 183 -4.15 2.40 -0.54
C ASN A 183 -4.44 3.60 -1.45
N GLN A 184 -4.99 4.71 -0.90
CA GLN A 184 -5.20 5.93 -1.68
C GLN A 184 -3.88 6.65 -1.95
N HIS A 185 -2.99 6.71 -0.96
CA HIS A 185 -1.63 7.19 -1.14
C HIS A 185 -0.94 6.44 -2.29
N HIS A 186 -0.92 5.10 -2.25
CA HIS A 186 -0.28 4.32 -3.32
C HIS A 186 -0.99 4.37 -4.69
N ALA A 187 -2.25 4.79 -4.74
CA ALA A 187 -2.93 5.00 -6.02
C ALA A 187 -2.39 6.24 -6.74
N LYS A 188 -2.20 7.35 -6.03
CA LYS A 188 -1.68 8.59 -6.62
C LYS A 188 -0.72 9.28 -5.64
N PRO A 189 0.48 8.71 -5.43
CA PRO A 189 1.40 9.20 -4.40
C PRO A 189 1.87 10.60 -4.75
N ASN A 190 1.93 11.47 -3.73
CA ASN A 190 2.34 12.86 -3.82
C ASN A 190 1.53 13.71 -4.81
N CYS A 191 0.34 13.26 -5.24
CA CYS A 191 -0.56 14.06 -6.08
C CYS A 191 -1.50 14.87 -5.18
N PHE A 192 -1.40 16.19 -5.23
CA PHE A 192 -2.24 17.08 -4.44
C PHE A 192 -3.74 16.83 -4.70
N ARG A 193 -4.56 16.89 -3.63
CA ARG A 193 -5.99 16.55 -3.59
C ARG A 193 -6.36 15.08 -3.85
N LYS A 194 -5.43 14.24 -4.31
CA LYS A 194 -5.65 12.80 -4.51
C LYS A 194 -5.01 11.98 -3.39
N ASP A 195 -3.77 12.31 -3.03
CA ASP A 195 -3.04 11.71 -1.91
C ASP A 195 -3.54 12.24 -0.56
N PRO A 196 -4.11 11.40 0.32
CA PRO A 196 -4.54 11.85 1.63
C PRO A 196 -3.40 12.30 2.55
N ASP A 197 -2.17 11.86 2.31
CA ASP A 197 -1.01 12.21 3.14
C ASP A 197 -0.64 13.70 2.99
N LEU A 198 -1.13 14.35 1.93
CA LEU A 198 -0.97 15.79 1.68
C LEU A 198 -2.11 16.66 2.24
N ASN A 199 -3.11 16.07 2.90
CA ASN A 199 -4.26 16.81 3.43
C ASN A 199 -3.92 17.77 4.59
N MET A 200 -2.66 17.76 5.07
CA MET A 200 -2.19 18.69 6.10
C MET A 200 -1.62 20.00 5.51
N HIS A 201 -1.64 20.17 4.18
CA HIS A 201 -1.28 21.42 3.53
C HIS A 201 -2.20 22.57 3.96
N PRO A 202 -1.68 23.80 4.18
CA PRO A 202 -0.26 24.21 4.07
C PRO A 202 0.54 24.07 5.36
N LEU A 203 -0.07 23.56 6.44
CA LEU A 203 0.45 23.69 7.79
C LEU A 203 1.57 22.71 8.12
N LEU A 204 1.53 21.49 7.58
CA LEU A 204 2.51 20.43 7.87
C LEU A 204 2.95 19.71 6.59
N PHE A 205 4.27 19.53 6.45
CA PHE A 205 4.96 18.62 5.52
C PHE A 205 4.73 18.78 4.01
N SER A 206 4.00 19.80 3.54
CA SER A 206 3.99 20.17 2.12
C SER A 206 5.08 21.22 1.84
N LEU A 207 6.21 20.79 1.27
CA LEU A 207 7.31 21.68 0.88
C LEU A 207 7.28 21.94 -0.63
N GLY A 208 7.46 23.19 -1.05
CA GLY A 208 7.58 23.58 -2.45
C GLY A 208 6.60 24.67 -2.89
N LYS A 209 7.00 25.48 -3.88
CA LYS A 209 6.15 26.51 -4.50
C LYS A 209 5.16 25.92 -5.52
N THR A 210 5.49 24.75 -6.07
CA THR A 210 4.71 24.06 -7.09
C THR A 210 4.23 22.73 -6.51
N LEU A 211 2.90 22.54 -6.49
CA LEU A 211 2.29 21.29 -6.06
C LEU A 211 2.11 20.38 -7.28
N SER A 212 2.44 19.09 -7.12
CA SER A 212 2.19 18.10 -8.16
C SER A 212 0.68 17.89 -8.26
N MET A 213 0.11 18.33 -9.37
CA MET A 213 -1.30 18.14 -9.70
C MET A 213 -1.39 17.30 -10.96
N GLU A 214 -2.29 16.34 -10.97
CA GLU A 214 -2.63 15.63 -12.19
C GLU A 214 -3.57 16.52 -13.03
N VAL A 215 -3.11 16.87 -14.23
CA VAL A 215 -3.85 17.66 -15.23
C VAL A 215 -4.99 16.83 -15.80
#